data_AF-A0A0F9Z6U5-F1
#
_entry.id   AF-A0A0F9Z6U5-F1
#
_cell.length_a   1.000
_cell.length_b   1.000
_cell.length_c   1.000
_cell.angle_alpha   90.00
_cell.angle_beta   90.00
_cell.angle_gamma   90.00
#
_symmetry.space_group_name_H-M   'P 1'
#
loop_
_entity.id
_entity.type
_entity.pdbx_description
1 polymer ?
#
loop_
_entity_poly.entity_id
_entity_poly.type
_entity_poly.pdbx_seq_one_letter_code
_entity_poly.pdbx_strand_id
1 'polypeptide(L)'
;MPIIKSAIKKVRQAEKHQKRNYEVRRKLKASIRSVIDAVKEKKTEEAQKSLQTAYKVIDTAAKKRIIHKKNADRKKSRIAKLVNSTQVKK
;
A
#
# COMPACT_ATOMS: atom_id res chain seq x y z
N MET A 1 16.59 -28.09 5.51
CA MET A 1 15.31 -28.60 4.96
C MET A 1 14.42 -29.05 6.11
N PRO A 2 13.09 -28.89 6.03
CA PRO A 2 12.20 -29.36 7.07
C PRO A 2 12.18 -30.89 7.09
N ILE A 3 12.44 -31.48 8.25
CA ILE A 3 12.52 -32.94 8.41
C ILE A 3 11.13 -33.56 8.66
N ILE A 4 10.23 -32.81 9.31
CA ILE A 4 8.89 -33.26 9.70
C ILE A 4 7.87 -32.94 8.60
N LYS A 5 6.95 -33.87 8.29
CA LYS A 5 5.89 -33.72 7.26
C LYS A 5 5.06 -32.43 7.42
N SER A 6 4.74 -32.06 8.66
CA SER A 6 4.00 -30.83 8.98
C SER A 6 4.79 -29.56 8.62
N ALA A 7 6.11 -29.58 8.79
CA ALA A 7 6.98 -28.46 8.47
C ALA A 7 7.13 -28.29 6.95
N ILE A 8 7.25 -29.39 6.19
CA ILE A 8 7.24 -29.35 4.71
C ILE A 8 5.93 -28.73 4.19
N LYS A 9 4.79 -29.07 4.79
CA LYS A 9 3.50 -28.43 4.47
C LYS A 9 3.49 -26.94 4.76
N LYS A 10 4.04 -26.51 5.91
CA LYS A 10 4.14 -25.08 6.27
C LYS A 10 4.98 -24.30 5.27
N VAL A 11 6.11 -24.84 4.79
CA VAL A 11 6.95 -24.18 3.77
C VAL A 11 6.18 -23.95 2.47
N ARG A 12 5.51 -24.99 1.94
CA ARG A 12 4.68 -24.86 0.72
C ARG A 12 3.58 -23.81 0.87
N GLN A 13 2.93 -23.76 2.03
CA GLN A 13 1.92 -22.73 2.31
C GLN A 13 2.54 -21.34 2.37
N ALA A 14 3.65 -21.19 3.10
CA ALA A 14 4.36 -19.93 3.28
C ALA A 14 4.78 -19.32 1.93
N GLU A 15 5.31 -20.11 1.00
CA GLU A 15 5.67 -19.65 -0.35
C GLU A 15 4.46 -19.07 -1.10
N LYS A 16 3.31 -19.76 -1.07
CA LYS A 16 2.07 -19.29 -1.70
C LYS A 16 1.55 -18.01 -1.05
N HIS A 17 1.68 -17.87 0.27
CA HIS A 17 1.30 -16.64 0.98
C HIS A 17 2.28 -15.50 0.66
N GLN A 18 3.58 -15.79 0.59
CA GLN A 18 4.62 -14.82 0.29
C GLN A 18 4.45 -14.22 -1.09
N LYS A 19 4.21 -15.04 -2.13
CA LYS A 19 3.95 -14.56 -3.50
C LYS A 19 2.76 -13.60 -3.55
N ARG A 20 1.62 -13.98 -2.95
CA ARG A 20 0.42 -13.14 -2.85
C ARG A 20 0.67 -11.83 -2.09
N ASN A 21 1.36 -11.90 -0.96
CA ASN A 21 1.67 -10.73 -0.15
C ASN A 21 2.69 -9.80 -0.83
N TYR A 22 3.60 -10.35 -1.63
CA TYR A 22 4.57 -9.59 -2.40
C TYR A 22 3.89 -8.70 -3.42
N GLU A 23 2.97 -9.25 -4.22
CA GLU A 23 2.22 -8.48 -5.22
C GLU A 23 1.42 -7.34 -4.62
N VAL A 24 0.69 -7.59 -3.53
CA VAL A 24 -0.10 -6.54 -2.86
C VAL A 24 0.81 -5.47 -2.26
N ARG A 25 1.93 -5.86 -1.64
CA ARG A 25 2.91 -4.89 -1.12
C ARG A 25 3.55 -4.07 -2.24
N ARG A 26 3.83 -4.68 -3.40
CA ARG A 26 4.36 -3.99 -4.58
C ARG A 26 3.35 -2.96 -5.09
N LYS A 27 2.09 -3.36 -5.28
CA LYS A 27 1.00 -2.46 -5.70
C LYS A 27 0.81 -1.28 -4.74
N LEU A 28 0.85 -1.54 -3.44
CA LEU A 28 0.75 -0.50 -2.41
C LEU A 28 1.91 0.51 -2.48
N LYS A 29 3.14 0.04 -2.68
CA LYS A 29 4.30 0.95 -2.84
C LYS A 29 4.16 1.78 -4.12
N ALA A 30 3.75 1.15 -5.22
CA ALA A 30 3.56 1.82 -6.50
C ALA A 30 2.47 2.92 -6.43
N SER A 31 1.32 2.64 -5.81
CA SER A 31 0.24 3.62 -5.67
C SER A 31 0.61 4.80 -4.76
N ILE A 32 1.47 4.58 -3.75
CA ILE A 32 1.98 5.69 -2.94
C ILE A 32 3.00 6.51 -3.75
N ARG A 33 3.84 5.86 -4.55
CA ARG A 33 4.81 6.54 -5.40
C ARG A 33 4.13 7.41 -6.45
N SER A 34 3.08 6.92 -7.11
CA SER A 34 2.34 7.71 -8.10
C SER A 34 1.73 8.99 -7.50
N VAL A 35 1.22 8.95 -6.27
CA VAL A 35 0.76 10.17 -5.57
C VAL A 35 1.92 11.13 -5.32
N ILE A 36 3.06 10.63 -4.84
CA ILE A 36 4.24 11.47 -4.58
C ILE A 36 4.75 12.11 -5.87
N ASP A 37 4.80 11.36 -6.96
CA ASP A 37 5.30 11.85 -8.25
C ASP A 37 4.33 12.89 -8.85
N ALA A 38 3.01 12.66 -8.80
CA ALA A 38 2.01 13.65 -9.21
C ALA A 38 2.07 14.96 -8.40
N VAL A 39 2.37 14.86 -7.10
CA VAL A 39 2.57 16.03 -6.24
C VAL A 39 3.85 16.78 -6.60
N LYS A 40 4.94 16.07 -6.94
CA LYS A 40 6.18 16.70 -7.42
C LYS A 40 5.99 17.44 -8.74
N GLU A 41 5.18 16.88 -9.64
CA GLU A 41 4.83 17.49 -10.93
C GLU A 41 3.82 18.64 -10.81
N LYS A 42 3.35 18.97 -9.59
CA LYS A 42 2.36 20.04 -9.30
C LYS A 42 1.00 19.87 -10.01
N LYS A 43 0.65 18.64 -10.41
CA LYS A 43 -0.64 18.34 -11.06
C LYS A 43 -1.71 18.05 -10.01
N THR A 44 -2.48 19.07 -9.65
CA THR A 44 -3.44 19.02 -8.54
C THR A 44 -4.59 18.02 -8.77
N GLU A 45 -5.14 17.96 -9.98
CA GLU A 45 -6.24 17.05 -10.34
C GLU A 45 -5.80 15.58 -10.40
N GLU A 46 -4.64 15.32 -11.01
CA GLU A 46 -4.05 13.97 -11.08
C GLU A 46 -3.64 13.46 -9.70
N ALA A 47 -3.15 14.34 -8.83
CA ALA A 47 -2.83 14.02 -7.45
C ALA A 47 -4.09 13.59 -6.65
N GLN A 48 -5.23 14.27 -6.85
CA GLN A 48 -6.49 13.88 -6.20
C GLN A 48 -7.02 12.53 -6.71
N LYS A 49 -7.01 12.29 -8.03
CA LYS A 49 -7.40 10.99 -8.61
C LYS A 49 -6.49 9.86 -8.11
N SER A 50 -5.19 10.11 -8.08
CA SER A 50 -4.19 9.15 -7.57
C SER A 50 -4.35 8.90 -6.07
N LEU A 51 -4.77 9.90 -5.30
CA LEU A 51 -5.02 9.77 -3.86
C LEU A 51 -6.21 8.84 -3.57
N GLN A 52 -7.31 8.95 -4.32
CA GLN A 52 -8.45 8.04 -4.18
C GLN A 52 -8.07 6.58 -4.47
N THR A 53 -7.31 6.35 -5.55
CA THR A 53 -6.84 5.00 -5.88
C THR A 53 -5.87 4.46 -4.83
N ALA A 54 -4.98 5.29 -4.29
CA ALA A 54 -4.07 4.91 -3.22
C ALA A 54 -4.82 4.52 -1.93
N TYR A 55 -5.88 5.24 -1.54
CA TYR A 55 -6.73 4.87 -0.40
C TYR A 55 -7.37 3.50 -0.58
N LYS A 56 -7.97 3.24 -1.75
CA LYS A 56 -8.59 1.94 -2.06
C LYS A 56 -7.60 0.79 -1.90
N VAL A 57 -6.36 0.97 -2.38
CA VAL A 57 -5.30 -0.06 -2.29
C VAL A 57 -4.84 -0.25 -0.83
N ILE A 58 -4.66 0.84 -0.09
CA ILE A 58 -4.23 0.80 1.32
C ILE A 58 -5.27 0.09 2.19
N ASP A 59 -6.54 0.43 2.04
CA ASP A 59 -7.62 -0.16 2.86
C ASP A 59 -7.86 -1.63 2.49
N THR A 60 -7.71 -1.99 1.22
CA THR A 60 -7.75 -3.40 0.79
C THR A 60 -6.60 -4.21 1.41
N ALA A 61 -5.40 -3.64 1.46
CA ALA A 61 -4.24 -4.29 2.09
C ALA A 61 -4.43 -4.47 3.61
N ALA A 62 -5.10 -3.51 4.26
CA ALA A 62 -5.47 -3.61 5.67
C ALA A 62 -6.55 -4.67 5.92
N LYS A 63 -7.60 -4.70 5.09
CA LYS A 63 -8.67 -5.72 5.15
C LYS A 63 -8.13 -7.13 4.98
N LYS A 64 -7.16 -7.33 4.08
CA LYS A 64 -6.45 -8.60 3.88
C LYS A 64 -5.40 -8.92 4.97
N ARG A 65 -5.28 -8.09 6.00
CA ARG A 65 -4.31 -8.22 7.11
C ARG A 65 -2.84 -8.27 6.66
N ILE A 66 -2.53 -7.73 5.48
CA ILE A 66 -1.15 -7.66 4.97
C ILE A 66 -0.39 -6.51 5.64
N ILE A 67 -1.11 -5.43 5.99
CA ILE A 67 -0.62 -4.35 6.84
C ILE A 67 -1.55 -4.17 8.04
N HIS A 68 -0.99 -3.76 9.17
CA HIS A 68 -1.78 -3.43 10.35
C HIS A 68 -2.62 -2.16 10.12
N LYS A 69 -3.81 -2.09 10.74
CA LYS A 69 -4.73 -0.93 10.62
C LYS A 69 -4.04 0.42 10.90
N LYS A 70 -3.31 0.52 12.02
CA LYS A 70 -2.53 1.71 12.38
C LYS A 70 -1.45 2.10 11.35
N ASN A 71 -0.90 1.12 10.60
CA ASN A 71 0.06 1.40 9.53
C ASN A 71 -0.67 1.95 8.29
N ALA A 72 -1.84 1.41 7.96
CA ALA A 72 -2.71 1.95 6.93
C ALA A 72 -3.11 3.40 7.23
N ASP A 73 -3.57 3.67 8.45
CA ASP A 73 -3.99 5.02 8.89
C ASP A 73 -2.84 6.02 8.84
N ARG A 74 -1.65 5.63 9.30
CA ARG A 74 -0.44 6.46 9.21
C ARG A 74 -0.07 6.79 7.77
N LYS A 75 -0.19 5.82 6.85
CA LYS A 75 0.09 6.03 5.43
C LYS A 75 -0.94 6.96 4.79
N LYS A 76 -2.24 6.76 5.06
CA LYS A 76 -3.32 7.65 4.60
C LYS A 76 -3.08 9.08 5.06
N SER A 77 -2.80 9.28 6.35
CA SER A 77 -2.53 10.60 6.91
C SER A 77 -1.34 11.29 6.23
N ARG A 78 -0.24 10.56 5.99
CA ARG A 78 0.96 11.14 5.35
C ARG A 78 0.70 11.57 3.91
N ILE A 79 0.06 10.73 3.09
CA ILE A 79 -0.21 11.09 1.69
C ILE A 79 -1.25 12.21 1.57
N ALA A 80 -2.24 12.23 2.48
CA ALA A 80 -3.22 13.32 2.56
C ALA A 80 -2.56 14.65 2.86
N LYS A 81 -1.69 14.69 3.88
CA LYS A 81 -0.93 15.90 4.24
C LYS A 81 -0.08 16.40 3.09
N LEU A 82 0.55 15.50 2.34
CA LEU A 82 1.37 15.83 1.19
C LEU A 82 0.54 16.54 0.10
N VAL A 83 -0.58 15.96 -0.31
CA VAL A 83 -1.48 16.55 -1.32
C VAL A 83 -2.08 17.87 -0.82
N ASN A 84 -2.52 17.93 0.44
CA ASN A 84 -3.10 19.14 1.02
C ASN A 84 -2.09 20.27 1.17
N SER A 85 -0.80 19.96 1.42
CA SER A 85 0.24 21.00 1.50
C SER A 85 0.47 21.71 0.16
N THR A 86 0.25 21.02 -0.95
CA THR A 86 0.31 21.61 -2.30
C THR A 86 -0.98 22.29 -2.73
N GLN A 87 -2.11 21.97 -2.08
CA GLN A 87 -3.36 22.69 -2.26
C GLN A 87 -3.36 23.88 -1.30
N VAL A 88 -2.85 25.01 -1.75
CA VAL A 88 -2.95 26.27 -1.00
C VAL A 88 -4.43 26.51 -0.69
N LYS A 89 -4.72 26.69 0.60
CA LYS A 89 -6.04 27.05 1.12
C LYS A 89 -6.46 28.36 0.45
N LYS A 90 -7.60 28.33 -0.23
CA LYS A 90 -8.40 29.53 -0.46
C LYS A 90 -9.04 29.93 0.86
#